data_AF-A0A9P6I293-F1
#
_entry.id   AF-A0A9P6I293-F1
#
_cell.length_a   1.000
_cell.length_b   1.000
_cell.length_c   1.000
_cell.angle_alpha   90.00
_cell.angle_beta   90.00
_cell.angle_gamma   90.00
#
_symmetry.space_group_name_H-M   'P 1'
#
loop_
_entity.id
_entity.type
_entity.pdbx_description
1 polymer ?
#
loop_
_entity_poly.entity_id
_entity_poly.type
_entity_poly.pdbx_seq_one_letter_code
_entity_poly.pdbx_strand_id
1 'polypeptide(L)'
;MSFGRGAPRGRGGGGFGGRGGGGRGGFQQRDMGPPATILEMGKFMHACEGEMVCESINPKVPHFNAQIFLENKTAVGKVDEVLGPINQVYFTIKPSEGIQATSFKEGDKFYIGSEKLLPLDKFLPKPKPPPGAPKLKRAGRGGAGGRGRGGPAFGGRGGGRGRGGPSRGGRGGSGFGGRGGGGFGGRGGTPRGGGGFGGGRGRGGFSRGRLYQVLMFAGLSQAIAPALEIADTLTDMTTGQHSWLTAAYTLPLGVLALPSARLGDIFGHKRTAIYGCLWFAVWCLLAGLSLGVQKGGYNGAVYMCICRAMQGIGPALSVPNGFSILEASFPSGQRKDTALSLYSAAAPFGFVIGAVMSSLFAVNTAWEWSFFVLSAVCVSAAGLSALVLPRRDPRKLRSGNSIWMKLDISGILLGATGLVLFSFAWNQAPEVGWRTPYTYFLLLIGILFIAAFFYNETAVTNPLLPVRMMNSSTNLVLGCIAAGWGCFIIWAFYSFQFVEILRDWDCLLASAGFVPLAIVGIAAAVLLAYLLSGVEVYWAFVGSLMAFLLASVLMATSPTSQTYWANTFVSNLLAPLGMKNTKASPVAWS
;
A
#
# COMPACT_ATOMS: atom_id res chain seq x y z
N MET A 1 -36.73 -48.49 -16.20
CA MET A 1 -35.82 -49.64 -15.97
C MET A 1 -34.95 -49.30 -14.77
N SER A 2 -35.44 -49.47 -13.54
CA SER A 2 -35.38 -50.71 -12.74
C SER A 2 -33.98 -51.29 -12.60
N PHE A 3 -33.38 -51.13 -11.41
CA PHE A 3 -33.12 -52.20 -10.43
C PHE A 3 -31.92 -51.84 -9.54
N GLY A 4 -32.16 -51.75 -8.24
CA GLY A 4 -31.12 -51.96 -7.23
C GLY A 4 -30.90 -53.44 -6.95
N ARG A 5 -29.73 -53.79 -6.38
CA ARG A 5 -29.53 -54.91 -5.44
C ARG A 5 -28.06 -55.00 -5.01
N GLY A 6 -27.85 -55.31 -3.73
CA GLY A 6 -26.81 -56.28 -3.34
C GLY A 6 -25.73 -55.83 -2.36
N ALA A 7 -26.05 -55.80 -1.06
CA ALA A 7 -25.21 -56.43 -0.02
C ALA A 7 -25.77 -57.86 0.24
N PRO A 8 -25.22 -58.76 1.09
CA PRO A 8 -24.09 -58.67 2.04
C PRO A 8 -23.19 -59.95 2.16
N ARG A 9 -22.18 -59.91 3.05
CA ARG A 9 -21.45 -61.00 3.80
C ARG A 9 -19.94 -60.68 3.83
N GLY A 10 -19.17 -60.69 4.92
CA GLY A 10 -19.36 -61.16 6.29
C GLY A 10 -18.29 -62.20 6.65
N ARG A 11 -17.51 -61.94 7.72
CA ARG A 11 -16.57 -62.83 8.47
C ARG A 11 -15.12 -62.83 7.92
N GLY A 12 -14.09 -62.34 8.62
CA GLY A 12 -13.56 -62.68 9.96
C GLY A 12 -12.06 -62.99 9.73
N GLY A 13 -11.06 -62.76 10.56
CA GLY A 13 -10.85 -62.32 11.93
C GLY A 13 -9.34 -62.56 12.18
N GLY A 14 -8.68 -61.73 13.00
CA GLY A 14 -7.26 -61.90 13.31
C GLY A 14 -6.68 -60.66 13.96
N GLY A 15 -6.81 -60.57 15.29
CA GLY A 15 -6.29 -59.47 16.08
C GLY A 15 -4.83 -59.64 16.49
N PHE A 16 -4.21 -58.56 16.94
CA PHE A 16 -3.28 -58.53 18.08
C PHE A 16 -3.17 -57.08 18.57
N GLY A 17 -3.23 -56.92 19.90
CA GLY A 17 -3.41 -55.63 20.57
C GLY A 17 -2.16 -54.76 20.65
N GLY A 18 -2.36 -53.48 20.99
CA GLY A 18 -1.26 -52.58 21.31
C GLY A 18 -1.67 -51.13 21.52
N ARG A 19 -1.77 -50.73 22.80
CA ARG A 19 -1.60 -49.38 23.34
C ARG A 19 -2.59 -48.28 22.95
N GLY A 20 -3.36 -47.87 23.96
CA GLY A 20 -4.07 -46.60 23.99
C GLY A 20 -3.14 -45.40 23.76
N GLY A 21 -3.47 -44.61 22.76
CA GLY A 21 -2.94 -43.28 22.52
C GLY A 21 -4.09 -42.28 22.63
N GLY A 22 -4.06 -41.46 23.68
CA GLY A 22 -5.04 -40.41 23.93
C GLY A 22 -5.12 -39.43 22.76
N GLY A 23 -6.31 -39.33 22.16
CA GLY A 23 -6.66 -38.32 21.18
C GLY A 23 -6.51 -36.93 21.77
N ARG A 24 -5.60 -36.13 21.20
CA ARG A 24 -5.54 -34.69 21.44
C ARG A 24 -6.79 -34.05 20.86
N GLY A 25 -7.54 -33.39 21.75
CA GLY A 25 -8.87 -32.84 21.51
C GLY A 25 -8.95 -31.94 20.28
N GLY A 26 -9.88 -32.30 19.40
CA GLY A 26 -10.48 -31.36 18.47
C GLY A 26 -11.16 -30.23 19.27
N PHE A 27 -11.01 -29.01 18.78
CA PHE A 27 -11.81 -27.87 19.21
C PHE A 27 -13.28 -28.18 18.91
N GLN A 28 -13.98 -28.77 19.89
CA GLN A 28 -15.44 -28.86 19.88
C GLN A 28 -15.99 -27.44 19.93
N GLN A 29 -16.59 -27.03 18.81
CA GLN A 29 -17.57 -25.96 18.75
C GLN A 29 -18.72 -26.38 19.68
N ARG A 30 -18.73 -25.86 20.91
CA ARG A 30 -19.85 -26.05 21.84
C ARG A 30 -21.02 -25.22 21.33
N ASP A 31 -21.76 -25.78 20.38
CA ASP A 31 -23.16 -25.44 20.16
C ASP A 31 -23.94 -25.99 21.36
N MET A 32 -23.86 -25.25 22.47
CA MET A 32 -24.69 -25.45 23.65
C MET A 32 -26.15 -25.18 23.24
N GLY A 33 -27.04 -26.09 23.61
CA GLY A 33 -28.49 -25.93 23.47
C GLY A 33 -29.03 -24.66 24.14
N PRO A 34 -30.35 -24.42 24.05
CA PRO A 34 -30.96 -23.14 24.42
C PRO A 34 -30.56 -22.71 25.84
N PRO A 35 -30.17 -21.43 26.04
CA PRO A 35 -29.60 -20.96 27.30
C PRO A 35 -30.59 -21.04 28.46
N ALA A 36 -30.06 -21.30 29.67
CA ALA A 36 -30.84 -21.42 30.90
C ALA A 36 -31.55 -20.11 31.29
N THR A 37 -30.97 -18.95 30.96
CA THR A 37 -31.54 -17.62 31.14
C THR A 37 -31.27 -16.74 29.94
N ILE A 38 -32.28 -15.95 29.55
CA ILE A 38 -32.28 -15.10 28.36
C ILE A 38 -32.52 -13.66 28.83
N LEU A 39 -31.73 -12.70 28.32
CA LEU A 39 -31.82 -11.29 28.66
C LEU A 39 -32.17 -10.46 27.42
N GLU A 40 -32.97 -9.41 27.61
CA GLU A 40 -33.26 -8.43 26.56
C GLU A 40 -31.96 -7.76 26.11
N MET A 41 -31.70 -7.80 24.81
CA MET A 41 -30.46 -7.30 24.20
C MET A 41 -30.71 -6.06 23.36
N GLY A 42 -31.71 -6.08 22.48
CA GLY A 42 -31.98 -4.95 21.60
C GLY A 42 -33.32 -4.99 20.89
N LYS A 43 -33.67 -3.87 20.26
CA LYS A 43 -34.86 -3.69 19.41
C LYS A 43 -34.44 -3.71 17.94
N PHE A 44 -35.23 -4.36 17.10
CA PHE A 44 -35.11 -4.29 15.66
C PHE A 44 -35.34 -2.86 15.18
N MET A 45 -34.45 -2.35 14.33
CA MET A 45 -34.58 -1.06 13.67
C MET A 45 -35.01 -1.24 12.22
N HIS A 46 -34.15 -1.85 11.40
CA HIS A 46 -34.42 -2.09 9.98
C HIS A 46 -33.56 -3.24 9.44
N ALA A 47 -33.98 -3.80 8.31
CA ALA A 47 -33.19 -4.76 7.55
C ALA A 47 -32.28 -4.03 6.55
N CYS A 48 -31.02 -4.43 6.45
CA CYS A 48 -30.06 -3.90 5.49
C CYS A 48 -29.27 -5.07 4.88
N GLU A 49 -29.28 -5.21 3.54
CA GLU A 49 -28.51 -6.22 2.78
C GLU A 49 -28.64 -7.68 3.26
N GLY A 50 -29.79 -8.04 3.87
CA GLY A 50 -30.04 -9.39 4.39
C GLY A 50 -29.64 -9.59 5.85
N GLU A 51 -29.13 -8.55 6.52
CA GLU A 51 -28.88 -8.52 7.97
C GLU A 51 -29.93 -7.68 8.70
N MET A 52 -30.07 -7.95 10.01
CA MET A 52 -30.97 -7.19 10.88
C MET A 52 -30.16 -6.21 11.73
N VAL A 53 -30.44 -4.92 11.62
CA VAL A 53 -29.82 -3.88 12.44
C VAL A 53 -30.65 -3.68 13.70
N CYS A 54 -30.02 -3.81 14.87
CA CYS A 54 -30.68 -3.69 16.16
C CYS A 54 -30.04 -2.61 17.03
N GLU A 55 -30.87 -1.85 17.75
CA GLU A 55 -30.43 -0.90 18.78
C GLU A 55 -30.30 -1.63 20.13
N SER A 56 -29.16 -1.47 20.81
CA SER A 56 -28.93 -2.07 22.12
C SER A 56 -29.69 -1.35 23.22
N ILE A 57 -30.46 -2.10 24.01
CA ILE A 57 -31.17 -1.61 25.20
C ILE A 57 -30.38 -1.96 26.47
N ASN A 58 -29.42 -2.87 26.35
CA ASN A 58 -28.64 -3.38 27.46
C ASN A 58 -27.34 -2.58 27.62
N PRO A 59 -26.94 -2.19 28.85
CA PRO A 59 -25.63 -1.56 29.08
C PRO A 59 -24.44 -2.50 28.86
N LYS A 60 -24.63 -3.74 28.42
CA LYS A 60 -23.56 -4.70 28.15
C LYS A 60 -23.48 -5.04 26.66
N VAL A 61 -22.26 -5.17 26.15
CA VAL A 61 -21.99 -5.41 24.73
C VAL A 61 -22.08 -6.91 24.43
N PRO A 62 -22.76 -7.35 23.35
CA PRO A 62 -22.86 -8.76 23.00
C PRO A 62 -21.52 -9.28 22.47
N HIS A 63 -21.25 -10.57 22.69
CA HIS A 63 -20.12 -11.25 22.05
C HIS A 63 -20.32 -11.37 20.53
N PHE A 64 -19.27 -11.13 19.75
CA PHE A 64 -19.24 -11.51 18.34
C PHE A 64 -19.54 -13.00 18.18
N ASN A 65 -20.35 -13.36 17.18
CA ASN A 65 -20.82 -14.71 16.90
C ASN A 65 -21.68 -15.33 18.02
N ALA A 66 -22.22 -14.51 18.94
CA ALA A 66 -23.21 -14.97 19.90
C ALA A 66 -24.55 -15.22 19.21
N GLN A 67 -25.24 -16.28 19.61
CA GLN A 67 -26.55 -16.62 19.05
C GLN A 67 -27.63 -15.75 19.70
N ILE A 68 -28.50 -15.20 18.87
CA ILE A 68 -29.64 -14.38 19.25
C ILE A 68 -30.91 -15.21 19.18
N PHE A 69 -31.79 -15.00 20.15
CA PHE A 69 -33.03 -15.72 20.33
C PHE A 69 -34.24 -14.78 20.33
N LEU A 70 -35.41 -15.31 19.96
CA LEU A 70 -36.70 -14.71 20.28
C LEU A 70 -37.12 -15.07 21.72
N GLU A 71 -38.21 -14.46 22.20
CA GLU A 71 -38.77 -14.69 23.54
C GLU A 71 -39.09 -16.18 23.79
N ASN A 72 -39.56 -16.88 22.76
CA ASN A 72 -39.84 -18.32 22.79
C ASN A 72 -38.58 -19.21 22.71
N LYS A 73 -37.38 -18.63 22.85
CA LYS A 73 -36.08 -19.31 22.77
C LYS A 73 -35.73 -19.90 21.41
N THR A 74 -36.41 -19.52 20.32
CA THR A 74 -36.00 -19.95 18.97
C THR A 74 -34.79 -19.14 18.52
N ALA A 75 -33.82 -19.80 17.89
CA ALA A 75 -32.63 -19.14 17.38
C ALA A 75 -32.96 -18.37 16.08
N VAL A 76 -32.61 -17.09 16.04
CA VAL A 76 -32.85 -16.21 14.89
C VAL A 76 -31.60 -16.08 14.02
N GLY A 77 -30.42 -16.07 14.64
CA GLY A 77 -29.20 -15.74 13.96
C GLY A 77 -28.02 -15.55 14.91
N LYS A 78 -26.92 -15.02 14.39
CA LYS A 78 -25.72 -14.72 15.17
C LYS A 78 -25.34 -13.26 15.03
N VAL A 79 -24.79 -12.67 16.08
CA VAL A 79 -24.25 -11.30 16.06
C VAL A 79 -23.05 -11.27 15.12
N ASP A 80 -23.13 -10.47 14.06
CA ASP A 80 -22.04 -10.32 13.10
C ASP A 80 -21.15 -9.14 13.45
N GLU A 81 -21.71 -7.95 13.66
CA GLU A 81 -20.96 -6.75 14.03
C GLU A 81 -21.59 -5.93 15.18
N VAL A 82 -20.76 -5.13 15.85
CA VAL A 82 -21.18 -4.16 16.87
C VAL A 82 -20.67 -2.78 16.45
N LEU A 83 -21.59 -1.83 16.32
CA LEU A 83 -21.40 -0.53 15.67
C LEU A 83 -21.86 0.61 16.60
N GLY A 84 -21.50 1.85 16.29
CA GLY A 84 -22.03 3.04 16.97
C GLY A 84 -21.11 3.67 18.04
N PRO A 85 -21.42 4.90 18.48
CA PRO A 85 -20.68 5.59 19.54
C PRO A 85 -20.91 4.93 20.91
N ILE A 86 -20.02 5.16 21.88
CA ILE A 86 -20.07 4.54 23.23
C ILE A 86 -21.43 4.73 23.94
N ASN A 87 -22.16 5.80 23.61
CA ASN A 87 -23.44 6.14 24.22
C ASN A 87 -24.65 5.46 23.56
N GLN A 88 -24.51 4.95 22.33
CA GLN A 88 -25.58 4.30 21.55
C GLN A 88 -24.98 3.16 20.73
N VAL A 89 -25.06 1.95 21.26
CA VAL A 89 -24.49 0.76 20.64
C VAL A 89 -25.55 0.11 19.74
N TYR A 90 -25.19 -0.09 18.48
CA TYR A 90 -25.95 -0.87 17.51
C TYR A 90 -25.25 -2.21 17.29
N PHE A 91 -25.98 -3.24 16.88
CA PHE A 91 -25.39 -4.50 16.46
C PHE A 91 -26.16 -5.11 15.30
N THR A 92 -25.45 -5.81 14.42
CA THR A 92 -26.05 -6.54 13.29
C THR A 92 -26.22 -8.00 13.64
N ILE A 93 -27.33 -8.59 13.18
CA ILE A 93 -27.62 -10.01 13.31
C ILE A 93 -27.70 -10.62 11.92
N LYS A 94 -26.86 -11.62 11.69
CA LYS A 94 -26.94 -12.47 10.50
C LYS A 94 -27.99 -13.57 10.72
N PRO A 95 -29.11 -13.57 9.97
CA PRO A 95 -30.17 -14.55 10.16
C PRO A 95 -29.70 -15.97 9.80
N SER A 96 -30.24 -16.98 10.49
CA SER A 96 -30.02 -18.40 10.15
C SER A 96 -30.87 -18.84 8.95
N GLU A 97 -30.48 -19.93 8.29
CA GLU A 97 -31.18 -20.48 7.11
C GLU A 97 -32.69 -20.60 7.34
N GLY A 98 -33.48 -19.95 6.49
CA GLY A 98 -34.95 -19.93 6.56
C GLY A 98 -35.58 -18.69 7.21
N ILE A 99 -34.79 -17.76 7.76
CA ILE A 99 -35.29 -16.52 8.36
C ILE A 99 -34.97 -15.33 7.45
N GLN A 100 -36.01 -14.58 7.05
CA GLN A 100 -35.83 -13.35 6.26
C GLN A 100 -35.82 -12.13 7.19
N ALA A 101 -34.81 -11.27 7.06
CA ALA A 101 -34.68 -10.05 7.88
C ALA A 101 -35.88 -9.08 7.72
N THR A 102 -36.59 -9.15 6.59
CA THR A 102 -37.77 -8.32 6.27
C THR A 102 -39.06 -8.77 6.94
N SER A 103 -39.09 -9.93 7.62
CA SER A 103 -40.30 -10.40 8.29
C SER A 103 -40.52 -9.80 9.68
N PHE A 104 -39.58 -9.01 10.19
CA PHE A 104 -39.65 -8.36 11.51
C PHE A 104 -40.08 -6.90 11.39
N LYS A 105 -40.81 -6.42 12.39
CA LYS A 105 -41.29 -5.03 12.45
C LYS A 105 -40.41 -4.20 13.36
N GLU A 106 -40.32 -2.90 13.08
CA GLU A 106 -39.58 -1.94 13.90
C GLU A 106 -40.07 -2.01 15.36
N GLY A 107 -39.14 -2.24 16.29
CA GLY A 107 -39.43 -2.42 17.72
C GLY A 107 -39.50 -3.86 18.22
N ASP A 108 -39.40 -4.88 17.36
CA ASP A 108 -39.35 -6.28 17.80
C ASP A 108 -38.12 -6.54 18.70
N LYS A 109 -38.32 -7.22 19.84
CA LYS A 109 -37.27 -7.44 20.84
C LYS A 109 -36.48 -8.72 20.58
N PHE A 110 -35.17 -8.61 20.68
CA PHE A 110 -34.23 -9.73 20.58
C PHE A 110 -33.50 -9.97 21.89
N TYR A 111 -33.16 -11.24 22.12
CA TYR A 111 -32.59 -11.68 23.37
C TYR A 111 -31.29 -12.48 23.22
N ILE A 112 -30.45 -12.46 24.26
CA ILE A 112 -29.15 -13.15 24.30
C ILE A 112 -28.98 -13.92 25.61
N GLY A 113 -28.20 -15.01 25.58
CA GLY A 113 -27.83 -15.73 26.80
C GLY A 113 -26.92 -14.87 27.69
N SER A 114 -27.19 -14.85 28.99
CA SER A 114 -26.47 -14.05 30.01
C SER A 114 -24.95 -14.29 30.03
N GLU A 115 -24.51 -15.49 29.65
CA GLU A 115 -23.11 -15.92 29.58
C GLU A 115 -22.31 -15.25 28.45
N LYS A 116 -22.99 -14.62 27.48
CA LYS A 116 -22.38 -14.08 26.24
C LYS A 116 -22.36 -12.54 26.19
N LEU A 117 -22.34 -11.88 27.35
CA LEU A 117 -22.24 -10.42 27.47
C LEU A 117 -20.86 -9.97 27.98
N LEU A 118 -20.27 -8.96 27.35
CA LEU A 118 -19.01 -8.34 27.75
C LEU A 118 -19.25 -7.07 28.58
N PRO A 119 -18.52 -6.88 29.70
CA PRO A 119 -18.56 -5.62 30.45
C PRO A 119 -17.85 -4.50 29.66
N LEU A 120 -18.43 -3.29 29.68
CA LEU A 120 -17.96 -2.11 28.94
C LEU A 120 -16.50 -1.75 29.23
N ASP A 121 -16.00 -2.07 30.42
CA ASP A 121 -14.63 -1.81 30.89
C ASP A 121 -13.53 -2.42 30.00
N LYS A 122 -13.85 -3.41 29.18
CA LYS A 122 -12.91 -3.99 28.20
C LYS A 122 -12.66 -3.07 27.00
N PHE A 123 -13.59 -2.17 26.70
CA PHE A 123 -13.53 -1.26 25.56
C PHE A 123 -13.11 0.16 25.95
N LEU A 124 -13.03 0.45 27.26
CA LEU A 124 -12.47 1.70 27.77
C LEU A 124 -10.93 1.65 27.83
N PRO A 125 -10.22 2.73 27.45
CA PRO A 125 -8.78 2.82 27.64
C PRO A 125 -8.46 2.80 29.14
N LYS A 126 -7.75 1.76 29.60
CA LYS A 126 -7.33 1.67 31.00
C LYS A 126 -6.44 2.87 31.36
N PRO A 127 -6.70 3.58 32.46
CA PRO A 127 -5.82 4.66 32.91
C PRO A 127 -4.42 4.09 33.13
N LYS A 128 -3.40 4.78 32.60
CA LYS A 128 -2.00 4.43 32.86
C LYS A 128 -1.74 4.53 34.36
N PRO A 129 -1.13 3.52 34.99
CA PRO A 129 -0.74 3.64 36.39
C PRO A 129 0.28 4.78 36.54
N PRO A 130 0.21 5.57 37.63
CA PRO A 130 1.16 6.64 37.88
C PRO A 130 2.60 6.12 37.95
N PRO A 131 3.59 6.91 37.54
CA PRO A 131 4.98 6.48 37.51
C PRO A 131 5.45 6.16 38.94
N GLY A 132 5.69 4.87 39.23
CA GLY A 132 6.21 4.40 40.52
C GLY A 132 5.47 3.23 41.18
N ALA A 133 4.33 2.77 40.66
CA ALA A 133 3.62 1.64 41.28
C ALA A 133 4.30 0.27 40.97
N PRO A 134 4.51 -0.61 41.97
CA PRO A 134 5.11 -1.92 41.75
C PRO A 134 4.22 -2.80 40.86
N LYS A 135 4.83 -3.42 39.84
CA LYS A 135 4.12 -4.32 38.90
C LYS A 135 3.49 -5.50 39.67
N LEU A 136 2.16 -5.59 39.69
CA LEU A 136 1.47 -6.79 40.16
C LEU A 136 1.88 -7.99 39.27
N LYS A 137 2.49 -9.00 39.88
CA LYS A 137 2.71 -10.32 39.27
C LYS A 137 1.37 -10.90 38.85
N ARG A 138 1.22 -11.22 37.56
CA ARG A 138 0.15 -12.10 37.08
C ARG A 138 0.23 -13.43 37.84
N ALA A 139 -0.83 -13.80 38.55
CA ALA A 139 -0.94 -15.10 39.22
C ALA A 139 -0.79 -16.21 38.18
N GLY A 140 0.26 -17.02 38.36
CA GLY A 140 0.49 -18.23 37.58
C GLY A 140 -0.59 -19.25 37.89
N ARG A 141 -1.23 -19.72 36.82
CA ARG A 141 -2.17 -20.84 36.82
C ARG A 141 -1.51 -22.05 37.47
N GLY A 142 -2.11 -22.56 38.55
CA GLY A 142 -1.62 -23.68 39.32
C GLY A 142 -1.39 -24.93 38.46
N GLY A 143 -0.16 -25.45 38.51
CA GLY A 143 0.17 -26.82 38.14
C GLY A 143 0.30 -27.63 39.43
N ALA A 144 -0.68 -28.50 39.66
CA ALA A 144 -0.62 -29.51 40.70
C ALA A 144 0.30 -30.66 40.27
N GLY A 145 1.07 -31.20 41.22
CA GLY A 145 1.58 -32.57 41.13
C GLY A 145 3.09 -32.73 41.33
N GLY A 146 3.54 -32.72 42.58
CA GLY A 146 4.89 -33.14 42.96
C GLY A 146 4.94 -33.57 44.43
N ARG A 147 4.39 -34.76 44.71
CA ARG A 147 4.57 -35.46 46.00
C ARG A 147 6.06 -35.76 46.20
N GLY A 148 6.57 -35.45 47.39
CA GLY A 148 7.98 -35.59 47.74
C GLY A 148 8.42 -37.00 48.09
N ARG A 149 9.73 -37.14 48.31
CA ARG A 149 10.37 -37.99 49.33
C ARG A 149 11.89 -37.81 49.31
N GLY A 150 12.48 -37.69 50.51
CA GLY A 150 13.83 -38.20 50.86
C GLY A 150 15.03 -37.25 50.65
N GLY A 151 15.66 -36.80 51.74
CA GLY A 151 16.99 -36.13 51.76
C GLY A 151 18.16 -37.13 51.69
N PRO A 152 19.35 -36.89 52.32
CA PRO A 152 19.92 -35.63 52.81
C PRO A 152 21.43 -35.42 52.46
N ALA A 153 21.95 -34.24 52.83
CA ALA A 153 23.30 -33.99 53.39
C ALA A 153 24.54 -33.61 52.53
N PHE A 154 25.31 -32.69 53.15
CA PHE A 154 26.78 -32.51 53.22
C PHE A 154 27.55 -31.42 52.41
N GLY A 155 28.26 -30.58 53.20
CA GLY A 155 29.58 -29.94 52.93
C GLY A 155 29.55 -28.54 52.32
N GLY A 156 30.18 -27.45 52.83
CA GLY A 156 31.20 -27.26 53.87
C GLY A 156 32.43 -26.51 53.30
N ARG A 157 32.95 -25.51 54.06
CA ARG A 157 34.16 -24.63 53.89
C ARG A 157 33.98 -23.34 53.07
N GLY A 158 34.37 -22.14 53.50
CA GLY A 158 35.21 -21.70 54.63
C GLY A 158 36.60 -21.22 54.16
N GLY A 159 36.94 -19.95 54.38
CA GLY A 159 38.33 -19.45 54.30
C GLY A 159 38.46 -17.95 53.99
N GLY A 160 38.72 -17.13 55.02
CA GLY A 160 39.19 -15.76 54.87
C GLY A 160 40.72 -15.64 54.97
N ARG A 161 41.27 -14.51 54.55
CA ARG A 161 42.53 -13.91 55.04
C ARG A 161 42.72 -12.52 54.43
N GLY A 162 42.92 -11.51 55.27
CA GLY A 162 43.44 -10.20 54.88
C GLY A 162 44.91 -10.05 55.28
N ARG A 163 45.61 -9.09 54.66
CA ARG A 163 46.63 -8.20 55.27
C ARG A 163 47.32 -7.33 54.20
N GLY A 164 47.58 -6.06 54.55
CA GLY A 164 48.71 -5.27 54.03
C GLY A 164 48.35 -3.89 53.47
N GLY A 165 48.50 -2.83 54.28
CA GLY A 165 48.31 -1.41 53.88
C GLY A 165 49.56 -0.74 53.27
N PRO A 166 49.91 0.52 53.64
CA PRO A 166 49.36 1.76 53.05
C PRO A 166 50.43 2.85 52.74
N SER A 167 50.07 3.90 51.96
CA SER A 167 50.64 5.29 51.90
C SER A 167 50.32 5.91 50.54
N ARG A 168 50.19 7.22 50.27
CA ARG A 168 50.33 8.53 50.97
C ARG A 168 49.66 9.51 49.98
N GLY A 169 48.86 10.49 50.40
CA GLY A 169 49.36 11.84 50.71
C GLY A 169 48.87 12.86 49.67
N GLY A 170 48.11 13.87 50.11
CA GLY A 170 47.61 14.97 49.28
C GLY A 170 48.50 16.21 49.25
N ARG A 171 48.11 17.19 48.41
CA ARG A 171 48.43 18.63 48.39
C ARG A 171 47.37 19.26 47.44
N GLY A 172 46.53 20.24 47.84
CA GLY A 172 46.83 21.68 48.04
C GLY A 172 47.00 22.37 46.68
N GLY A 173 46.32 23.43 46.23
CA GLY A 173 45.55 24.53 46.84
C GLY A 173 45.88 25.83 46.05
N SER A 174 44.90 26.72 45.87
CA SER A 174 44.91 28.11 45.30
C SER A 174 44.00 28.28 44.06
N GLY A 175 43.10 29.25 43.91
CA GLY A 175 42.69 30.38 44.75
C GLY A 175 42.92 31.75 44.08
N PHE A 176 41.93 32.27 43.34
CA PHE A 176 41.68 33.68 42.94
C PHE A 176 40.20 33.71 42.48
N GLY A 177 39.19 34.45 43.00
CA GLY A 177 39.08 35.82 43.51
C GLY A 177 38.93 36.79 42.31
N GLY A 178 37.86 37.57 42.04
CA GLY A 178 36.59 37.96 42.67
C GLY A 178 36.22 39.39 42.19
N ARG A 179 34.92 39.67 41.90
CA ARG A 179 34.17 40.97 41.73
C ARG A 179 33.12 40.80 40.62
N GLY A 180 31.78 40.95 40.80
CA GLY A 180 31.00 42.03 41.43
C GLY A 180 30.78 43.16 40.39
N GLY A 181 29.61 43.65 39.99
CA GLY A 181 28.18 43.46 40.28
C GLY A 181 27.40 44.43 39.35
N GLY A 182 26.05 44.38 39.35
CA GLY A 182 25.23 45.41 38.68
C GLY A 182 23.91 44.89 38.12
N GLY A 183 22.85 44.93 38.93
CA GLY A 183 21.48 44.67 38.49
C GLY A 183 20.80 45.95 38.00
N PHE A 184 19.85 45.81 37.08
CA PHE A 184 18.74 46.73 36.91
C PHE A 184 17.47 45.94 36.58
N GLY A 185 16.47 46.07 37.45
CA GLY A 185 15.11 45.62 37.21
C GLY A 185 14.29 46.71 36.52
N GLY A 186 13.39 46.30 35.63
CA GLY A 186 12.38 47.14 34.99
C GLY A 186 11.16 46.30 34.68
N ARG A 187 10.10 46.54 35.43
CA ARG A 187 8.86 45.77 35.56
C ARG A 187 7.82 46.31 34.56
N GLY A 188 7.13 45.42 33.85
CA GLY A 188 5.94 45.75 33.04
C GLY A 188 5.22 44.50 32.53
N GLY A 189 4.21 44.02 33.27
CA GLY A 189 3.23 43.03 32.78
C GLY A 189 2.27 43.67 31.77
N THR A 190 1.53 42.97 30.91
CA THR A 190 0.69 41.75 31.01
C THR A 190 0.27 41.31 29.58
N PRO A 191 -0.59 40.29 29.34
CA PRO A 191 -0.63 38.93 29.87
C PRO A 191 -0.53 37.84 28.77
N ARG A 192 -0.11 36.64 29.20
CA ARG A 192 -0.06 35.38 28.44
C ARG A 192 -1.44 34.94 27.92
N GLY A 193 -1.57 34.79 26.61
CA GLY A 193 -2.50 33.88 25.93
C GLY A 193 -1.74 32.65 25.42
N GLY A 194 -1.41 31.73 26.33
CA GLY A 194 -0.65 30.51 26.03
C GLY A 194 -1.54 29.38 25.52
N GLY A 195 -1.85 29.36 24.23
CA GLY A 195 -2.37 28.18 23.53
C GLY A 195 -1.21 27.23 23.20
N GLY A 196 -0.80 26.42 24.17
CA GLY A 196 0.28 25.44 24.02
C GLY A 196 -0.06 24.40 22.95
N PHE A 197 0.59 24.49 21.79
CA PHE A 197 0.74 23.38 20.84
C PHE A 197 1.56 22.28 21.52
N GLY A 198 0.87 21.39 22.23
CA GLY A 198 1.42 20.16 22.76
C GLY A 198 1.97 19.31 21.62
N GLY A 199 3.28 19.15 21.58
CA GLY A 199 4.02 18.32 20.63
C GLY A 199 3.58 16.85 20.68
N GLY A 200 2.60 16.50 19.86
CA GLY A 200 2.30 15.12 19.50
C GLY A 200 3.39 14.61 18.55
N ARG A 201 4.15 13.61 19.00
CA ARG A 201 5.08 12.79 18.21
C ARG A 201 4.35 11.97 17.12
N GLY A 202 3.69 12.65 16.17
CA GLY A 202 2.99 12.08 15.02
C GLY A 202 3.63 12.43 13.67
N ARG A 203 4.73 13.20 13.65
CA ARG A 203 5.36 13.70 12.41
C ARG A 203 6.01 12.64 11.53
N GLY A 204 6.15 11.39 11.99
CA GLY A 204 6.84 10.33 11.25
C GLY A 204 6.00 9.56 10.23
N GLY A 205 4.67 9.67 10.26
CA GLY A 205 3.77 8.97 9.32
C GLY A 205 3.67 9.63 7.94
N PHE A 206 3.97 10.94 7.88
CA PHE A 206 3.91 11.74 6.66
C PHE A 206 4.89 11.18 5.59
N SER A 207 6.04 10.61 5.93
CA SER A 207 7.10 10.30 4.94
C SER A 207 7.05 8.88 4.32
N ARG A 208 6.38 7.89 4.95
CA ARG A 208 6.83 6.48 4.84
C ARG A 208 6.51 5.76 3.53
N GLY A 209 5.33 5.98 2.94
CA GLY A 209 4.96 5.34 1.66
C GLY A 209 5.18 6.23 0.44
N ARG A 210 5.08 7.55 0.62
CA ARG A 210 5.02 8.53 -0.48
C ARG A 210 6.32 8.65 -1.26
N LEU A 211 7.45 8.36 -0.61
CA LEU A 211 8.77 8.40 -1.23
C LEU A 211 8.86 7.53 -2.49
N TYR A 212 8.31 6.31 -2.47
CA TYR A 212 8.37 5.41 -3.62
C TYR A 212 7.60 5.96 -4.83
N GLN A 213 6.46 6.61 -4.58
CA GLN A 213 5.68 7.28 -5.62
C GLN A 213 6.44 8.48 -6.22
N VAL A 214 7.15 9.26 -5.38
CA VAL A 214 8.01 10.35 -5.87
C VAL A 214 9.11 9.80 -6.75
N LEU A 215 9.81 8.75 -6.32
CA LEU A 215 10.92 8.15 -7.07
C LEU A 215 10.47 7.55 -8.40
N MET A 216 9.31 6.88 -8.42
CA MET A 216 8.71 6.37 -9.65
C MET A 216 8.52 7.47 -10.70
N PHE A 217 7.93 8.59 -10.29
CA PHE A 217 7.62 9.66 -11.22
C PHE A 217 8.84 10.49 -11.58
N ALA A 218 9.80 10.63 -10.65
CA ALA A 218 11.09 11.25 -10.94
C ALA A 218 11.87 10.45 -12.00
N GLY A 219 11.90 9.12 -11.90
CA GLY A 219 12.54 8.26 -12.90
C GLY A 219 11.81 8.19 -14.25
N LEU A 220 10.51 8.55 -14.27
CA LEU A 220 9.78 8.72 -15.53
C LEU A 220 10.20 10.03 -16.21
N SER A 221 10.10 11.16 -15.51
CA SER A 221 10.36 12.48 -16.09
C SER A 221 11.83 12.72 -16.40
N GLN A 222 12.74 12.08 -15.67
CA GLN A 222 14.18 12.19 -15.90
C GLN A 222 14.62 11.79 -17.32
N ALA A 223 13.86 10.93 -18.01
CA ALA A 223 14.14 10.57 -19.40
C ALA A 223 13.30 11.36 -20.40
N ILE A 224 12.15 11.91 -19.98
CA ILE A 224 11.26 12.69 -20.85
C ILE A 224 11.80 14.11 -21.03
N ALA A 225 12.27 14.74 -19.96
CA ALA A 225 12.63 16.16 -19.96
C ALA A 225 13.98 16.49 -20.63
N PRO A 226 15.00 15.62 -20.64
CA PRO A 226 16.19 15.80 -21.45
C PRO A 226 16.21 14.82 -22.64
N ALA A 227 15.05 14.42 -23.17
CA ALA A 227 14.97 13.35 -24.16
C ALA A 227 15.71 13.68 -25.46
N LEU A 228 15.62 14.93 -25.93
CA LEU A 228 16.35 15.41 -27.10
C LEU A 228 17.87 15.43 -26.86
N GLU A 229 18.31 15.96 -25.72
CA GLU A 229 19.74 16.00 -25.36
C GLU A 229 20.34 14.57 -25.29
N ILE A 230 19.58 13.62 -24.75
CA ILE A 230 19.97 12.20 -24.71
C ILE A 230 20.04 11.63 -26.14
N ALA A 231 19.09 11.96 -27.00
CA ALA A 231 19.08 11.50 -28.39
C ALA A 231 20.24 12.09 -29.21
N ASP A 232 20.55 13.38 -29.03
CA ASP A 232 21.64 14.06 -29.75
C ASP A 232 23.02 13.52 -29.33
N THR A 233 23.20 13.22 -28.05
CA THR A 233 24.47 12.66 -27.53
C THR A 233 24.65 11.16 -27.86
N LEU A 234 23.55 10.42 -28.02
CA LEU A 234 23.53 9.03 -28.47
C LEU A 234 23.15 9.00 -29.95
N THR A 235 24.08 9.47 -30.79
CA THR A 235 23.97 9.74 -32.25
C THR A 235 23.34 8.65 -33.14
N ASP A 236 23.05 7.47 -32.60
CA ASP A 236 22.41 6.34 -33.30
C ASP A 236 20.91 6.18 -32.96
N MET A 237 20.29 7.11 -32.21
CA MET A 237 18.87 6.99 -31.85
C MET A 237 17.93 7.23 -33.03
N THR A 238 17.23 6.18 -33.46
CA THR A 238 16.09 6.30 -34.37
C THR A 238 14.86 6.90 -33.66
N THR A 239 13.90 7.43 -34.42
CA THR A 239 12.63 7.96 -33.88
C THR A 239 11.88 6.95 -33.01
N GLY A 240 11.96 5.65 -33.34
CA GLY A 240 11.38 4.61 -32.49
C GLY A 240 12.18 4.39 -31.21
N GLN A 241 13.51 4.36 -31.26
CA GLN A 241 14.36 4.26 -30.06
C GLN A 241 14.14 5.42 -29.09
N HIS A 242 13.87 6.62 -29.59
CA HIS A 242 13.51 7.77 -28.77
C HIS A 242 12.19 7.55 -28.00
N SER A 243 11.15 7.00 -28.66
CA SER A 243 9.90 6.63 -27.98
C SER A 243 10.13 5.51 -26.94
N TRP A 244 11.02 4.57 -27.26
CA TRP A 244 11.40 3.48 -26.36
C TRP A 244 12.13 3.93 -25.10
N LEU A 245 12.84 5.05 -25.13
CA LEU A 245 13.53 5.62 -23.95
C LEU A 245 12.55 5.85 -22.77
N THR A 246 11.32 6.25 -23.08
CA THR A 246 10.25 6.45 -22.10
C THR A 246 9.43 5.19 -21.89
N ALA A 247 9.03 4.52 -22.99
CA ALA A 247 8.14 3.36 -22.93
C ALA A 247 8.77 2.16 -22.19
N ALA A 248 10.07 1.89 -22.43
CA ALA A 248 10.79 0.76 -21.84
C ALA A 248 10.72 0.76 -20.31
N TYR A 249 10.74 1.92 -19.67
CA TYR A 249 10.61 2.04 -18.22
C TYR A 249 9.20 1.72 -17.71
N THR A 250 8.17 2.21 -18.40
CA THR A 250 6.78 2.04 -17.96
C THR A 250 6.24 0.62 -18.16
N LEU A 251 6.80 -0.13 -19.10
CA LEU A 251 6.31 -1.46 -19.46
C LEU A 251 6.51 -2.47 -18.30
N PRO A 252 7.73 -2.73 -17.78
CA PRO A 252 7.91 -3.63 -16.63
C PRO A 252 7.23 -3.12 -15.37
N LEU A 253 7.12 -1.79 -15.24
CA LEU A 253 6.39 -1.15 -14.14
C LEU A 253 4.94 -1.60 -14.09
N GLY A 254 4.23 -1.57 -15.22
CA GLY A 254 2.84 -2.01 -15.30
C GLY A 254 2.69 -3.52 -15.15
N VAL A 255 3.52 -4.28 -15.85
CA VAL A 255 3.47 -5.75 -15.88
C VAL A 255 3.72 -6.38 -14.52
N LEU A 256 4.73 -5.87 -13.79
CA LEU A 256 5.16 -6.47 -12.52
C LEU A 256 4.47 -5.88 -11.29
N ALA A 257 3.55 -4.92 -11.46
CA ALA A 257 2.84 -4.28 -10.34
C ALA A 257 2.01 -5.28 -9.52
N LEU A 258 1.19 -6.12 -10.16
CA LEU A 258 0.36 -7.12 -9.49
C LEU A 258 1.19 -8.26 -8.87
N PRO A 259 2.14 -8.89 -9.60
CA PRO A 259 3.03 -9.90 -9.04
C PRO A 259 3.82 -9.40 -7.82
N SER A 260 4.28 -8.15 -7.88
CA SER A 260 5.02 -7.49 -6.81
C SER A 260 4.21 -7.34 -5.52
N ALA A 261 2.93 -6.98 -5.61
CA ALA A 261 2.06 -6.86 -4.45
C ALA A 261 1.95 -8.20 -3.72
N ARG A 262 1.76 -9.30 -4.47
CA ARG A 262 1.75 -10.67 -3.93
C ARG A 262 3.08 -11.08 -3.33
N LEU A 263 4.18 -10.73 -3.98
CA LEU A 263 5.53 -10.98 -3.47
C LEU A 263 5.73 -10.27 -2.11
N GLY A 264 5.13 -9.09 -1.96
CA GLY A 264 4.97 -8.37 -0.70
C GLY A 264 4.22 -9.11 0.40
N ASP A 265 3.08 -9.71 0.06
CA ASP A 265 2.27 -10.49 1.00
C ASP A 265 3.05 -11.70 1.56
N ILE A 266 3.92 -12.30 0.74
CA ILE A 266 4.69 -13.51 1.07
C ILE A 266 5.99 -13.18 1.83
N PHE A 267 6.83 -12.32 1.26
CA PHE A 267 8.17 -12.02 1.81
C PHE A 267 8.18 -10.85 2.78
N GLY A 268 7.06 -10.11 2.86
CA GLY A 268 6.86 -8.92 3.67
C GLY A 268 7.11 -7.64 2.87
N HIS A 269 6.09 -6.77 2.82
CA HIS A 269 6.10 -5.52 2.04
C HIS A 269 7.34 -4.65 2.28
N LYS A 270 7.83 -4.56 3.53
CA LYS A 270 9.04 -3.77 3.86
C LYS A 270 10.27 -4.26 3.09
N ARG A 271 10.48 -5.57 3.00
CA ARG A 271 11.67 -6.14 2.34
C ARG A 271 11.57 -5.97 0.83
N THR A 272 10.41 -6.28 0.27
CA THR A 272 10.15 -6.13 -1.16
C THR A 272 10.35 -4.69 -1.63
N ALA A 273 9.88 -3.71 -0.84
CA ALA A 273 10.07 -2.30 -1.18
C ALA A 273 11.56 -1.87 -1.14
N ILE A 274 12.32 -2.32 -0.14
CA ILE A 274 13.77 -2.02 -0.03
C ILE A 274 14.54 -2.65 -1.19
N TYR A 275 14.27 -3.91 -1.53
CA TYR A 275 14.89 -4.56 -2.68
C TYR A 275 14.54 -3.85 -4.00
N GLY A 276 13.30 -3.38 -4.14
CA GLY A 276 12.90 -2.55 -5.27
C GLY A 276 13.72 -1.27 -5.41
N CYS A 277 13.95 -0.54 -4.30
CA CYS A 277 14.79 0.67 -4.32
C CYS A 277 16.26 0.37 -4.63
N LEU A 278 16.82 -0.71 -4.09
CA LEU A 278 18.20 -1.10 -4.38
C LEU A 278 18.37 -1.53 -5.84
N TRP A 279 17.43 -2.31 -6.37
CA TRP A 279 17.40 -2.66 -7.78
C TRP A 279 17.32 -1.42 -8.66
N PHE A 280 16.43 -0.49 -8.32
CA PHE A 280 16.31 0.77 -9.05
C PHE A 280 17.63 1.55 -9.04
N ALA A 281 18.29 1.64 -7.88
CA ALA A 281 19.57 2.34 -7.76
C ALA A 281 20.66 1.74 -8.65
N VAL A 282 20.79 0.41 -8.68
CA VAL A 282 21.79 -0.27 -9.51
C VAL A 282 21.56 0.05 -10.99
N TRP A 283 20.32 -0.02 -11.46
CA TRP A 283 20.03 0.22 -12.87
C TRP A 283 20.02 1.70 -13.26
N CYS A 284 19.78 2.62 -12.31
CA CYS A 284 20.08 4.04 -12.52
C CYS A 284 21.58 4.28 -12.65
N LEU A 285 22.41 3.65 -11.82
CA LEU A 285 23.87 3.75 -11.92
C LEU A 285 24.35 3.24 -13.29
N LEU A 286 23.86 2.08 -13.73
CA LEU A 286 24.21 1.51 -15.03
C LEU A 286 23.72 2.38 -16.20
N ALA A 287 22.52 2.96 -16.13
CA ALA A 287 22.04 3.88 -17.15
C ALA A 287 22.97 5.11 -17.30
N GLY A 288 23.45 5.69 -16.20
CA GLY A 288 24.41 6.80 -16.26
C GLY A 288 25.74 6.46 -16.96
N LEU A 289 26.10 5.18 -17.11
CA LEU A 289 27.33 4.74 -17.80
C LEU A 289 27.16 4.57 -19.32
N SER A 290 25.96 4.81 -19.85
CA SER A 290 25.63 4.63 -21.27
C SER A 290 26.48 5.44 -22.24
N LEU A 291 26.87 6.67 -21.90
CA LEU A 291 27.78 7.45 -22.75
C LEU A 291 29.17 6.82 -22.81
N GLY A 292 29.61 6.21 -21.70
CA GLY A 292 30.85 5.44 -21.66
C GLY A 292 30.79 4.22 -22.58
N VAL A 293 29.63 3.57 -22.66
CA VAL A 293 29.37 2.44 -23.58
C VAL A 293 29.40 2.92 -25.05
N GLN A 294 28.76 4.06 -25.36
CA GLN A 294 28.80 4.67 -26.69
C GLN A 294 30.23 5.03 -27.11
N LYS A 295 30.99 5.68 -26.22
CA LYS A 295 32.41 6.01 -26.44
C LYS A 295 33.30 4.77 -26.63
N GLY A 296 32.89 3.63 -26.07
CA GLY A 296 33.54 2.34 -26.24
C GLY A 296 33.26 1.64 -27.58
N GLY A 297 32.47 2.25 -28.48
CA GLY A 297 32.14 1.70 -29.80
C GLY A 297 30.96 0.73 -29.83
N TYR A 298 30.16 0.66 -28.75
CA TYR A 298 28.95 -0.15 -28.68
C TYR A 298 27.70 0.74 -28.80
N ASN A 299 26.55 0.14 -29.16
CA ASN A 299 25.29 0.87 -29.29
C ASN A 299 24.73 1.29 -27.91
N GLY A 300 25.05 2.51 -27.49
CA GLY A 300 24.64 3.10 -26.22
C GLY A 300 23.14 3.34 -26.11
N ALA A 301 22.43 3.56 -27.23
CA ALA A 301 20.98 3.71 -27.25
C ALA A 301 20.26 2.42 -26.84
N VAL A 302 20.65 1.27 -27.41
CA VAL A 302 20.09 -0.04 -27.03
C VAL A 302 20.43 -0.38 -25.58
N TYR A 303 21.67 -0.12 -25.16
CA TYR A 303 22.09 -0.29 -23.77
C TYR A 303 21.23 0.54 -22.80
N MET A 304 20.95 1.79 -23.15
CA MET A 304 20.08 2.67 -22.38
C MET A 304 18.65 2.12 -22.30
N CYS A 305 18.05 1.70 -23.41
CA CYS A 305 16.72 1.10 -23.43
C CYS A 305 16.62 -0.14 -22.52
N ILE A 306 17.64 -1.01 -22.52
CA ILE A 306 17.72 -2.17 -21.61
C ILE A 306 17.79 -1.71 -20.15
N CYS A 307 18.64 -0.73 -19.84
CA CYS A 307 18.73 -0.17 -18.49
C CYS A 307 17.41 0.45 -18.04
N ARG A 308 16.68 1.12 -18.94
CA ARG A 308 15.35 1.70 -18.67
C ARG A 308 14.32 0.63 -18.38
N ALA A 309 14.30 -0.46 -19.15
CA ALA A 309 13.46 -1.62 -18.88
C ALA A 309 13.74 -2.20 -17.49
N MET A 310 15.02 -2.43 -17.17
CA MET A 310 15.39 -2.97 -15.86
C MET A 310 15.09 -2.00 -14.72
N GLN A 311 15.21 -0.69 -14.93
CA GLN A 311 14.81 0.34 -13.95
C GLN A 311 13.32 0.23 -13.60
N GLY A 312 12.45 -0.03 -14.56
CA GLY A 312 11.00 -0.13 -14.35
C GLY A 312 10.58 -1.18 -13.32
N ILE A 313 11.38 -2.24 -13.14
CA ILE A 313 11.16 -3.28 -12.13
C ILE A 313 11.24 -2.72 -10.70
N GLY A 314 12.10 -1.73 -10.45
CA GLY A 314 12.31 -1.14 -9.12
C GLY A 314 11.07 -0.45 -8.55
N PRO A 315 10.45 0.49 -9.27
CA PRO A 315 9.14 1.05 -8.95
C PRO A 315 8.03 -0.01 -8.89
N ALA A 316 8.03 -1.01 -9.77
CA ALA A 316 7.07 -2.12 -9.71
C ALA A 316 7.13 -2.84 -8.36
N LEU A 317 8.33 -3.03 -7.81
CA LEU A 317 8.55 -3.64 -6.50
C LEU A 317 8.25 -2.69 -5.33
N SER A 318 8.57 -1.41 -5.44
CA SER A 318 8.50 -0.47 -4.31
C SER A 318 7.15 0.23 -4.13
N VAL A 319 6.47 0.60 -5.22
CA VAL A 319 5.23 1.38 -5.20
C VAL A 319 4.04 0.62 -4.60
N PRO A 320 3.62 -0.56 -5.11
CA PRO A 320 2.48 -1.29 -4.54
C PRO A 320 2.74 -1.72 -3.09
N ASN A 321 3.98 -2.11 -2.78
CA ASN A 321 4.37 -2.48 -1.42
C ASN A 321 4.36 -1.28 -0.47
N GLY A 322 4.78 -0.10 -0.94
CA GLY A 322 4.68 1.16 -0.23
C GLY A 322 3.23 1.55 0.06
N PHE A 323 2.35 1.34 -0.91
CA PHE A 323 0.91 1.55 -0.77
C PHE A 323 0.33 0.61 0.31
N SER A 324 0.60 -0.71 0.26
CA SER A 324 0.12 -1.67 1.26
C SER A 324 0.60 -1.36 2.69
N ILE A 325 1.84 -0.88 2.84
CA ILE A 325 2.37 -0.44 4.14
C ILE A 325 1.63 0.78 4.66
N LEU A 326 1.37 1.76 3.78
CA LEU A 326 0.65 2.97 4.14
C LEU A 326 -0.78 2.62 4.55
N GLU A 327 -1.46 1.82 3.74
CA GLU A 327 -2.83 1.40 3.97
C GLU A 327 -2.98 0.68 5.31
N ALA A 328 -2.08 -0.27 5.60
CA ALA A 328 -2.10 -1.02 6.85
C ALA A 328 -1.65 -0.21 8.07
N SER A 329 -1.14 1.02 7.89
CA SER A 329 -0.69 1.89 8.98
C SER A 329 -1.81 2.77 9.56
N PHE A 330 -2.90 2.98 8.81
CA PHE A 330 -4.01 3.83 9.22
C PHE A 330 -5.30 3.01 9.40
N PRO A 331 -6.03 3.19 10.51
CA PRO A 331 -7.37 2.60 10.68
C PRO A 331 -8.36 3.25 9.69
N SER A 332 -9.45 2.57 9.36
CA SER A 332 -10.50 3.08 8.48
C SER A 332 -11.06 4.42 8.99
N GLY A 333 -11.40 5.30 8.04
CA GLY A 333 -11.92 6.65 8.29
C GLY A 333 -11.07 7.75 7.65
N GLN A 334 -11.46 9.01 7.89
CA GLN A 334 -10.95 10.19 7.19
C GLN A 334 -9.42 10.35 7.21
N ARG A 335 -8.75 9.85 8.25
CA ARG A 335 -7.27 9.87 8.33
C ARG A 335 -6.61 8.96 7.30
N LYS A 336 -7.22 7.79 7.01
CA LYS A 336 -6.76 6.87 5.95
C LYS A 336 -6.94 7.54 4.59
N ASP A 337 -8.11 8.13 4.34
CA ASP A 337 -8.44 8.77 3.06
C ASP A 337 -7.55 9.99 2.79
N THR A 338 -7.27 10.78 3.82
CA THR A 338 -6.30 11.88 3.76
C THR A 338 -4.88 11.36 3.50
N ALA A 339 -4.49 10.24 4.11
CA ALA A 339 -3.17 9.65 3.86
C ALA A 339 -3.04 9.10 2.42
N LEU A 340 -4.08 8.46 1.90
CA LEU A 340 -4.13 7.90 0.54
C LEU A 340 -4.20 8.99 -0.54
N SER A 341 -4.96 10.07 -0.32
CA SER A 341 -4.97 11.24 -1.20
C SER A 341 -3.60 11.92 -1.23
N LEU A 342 -2.95 12.11 -0.07
CA LEU A 342 -1.57 12.61 0.01
C LEU A 342 -0.55 11.69 -0.65
N TYR A 343 -0.77 10.37 -0.66
CA TYR A 343 0.07 9.44 -1.42
C TYR A 343 -0.04 9.67 -2.93
N SER A 344 -1.25 9.92 -3.41
CA SER A 344 -1.49 10.33 -4.80
C SER A 344 -0.94 11.73 -5.12
N ALA A 345 -0.73 12.59 -4.12
CA ALA A 345 -0.06 13.89 -4.26
C ALA A 345 1.42 13.79 -4.65
N ALA A 346 2.08 12.69 -4.28
CA ALA A 346 3.50 12.48 -4.52
C ALA A 346 3.84 12.28 -6.01
N ALA A 347 2.88 11.82 -6.82
CA ALA A 347 3.08 11.56 -8.25
C ALA A 347 3.46 12.83 -9.06
N PRO A 348 2.62 13.88 -9.13
CA PRO A 348 2.95 15.09 -9.89
C PRO A 348 4.16 15.83 -9.30
N PHE A 349 4.34 15.76 -7.98
CA PHE A 349 5.52 16.33 -7.32
C PHE A 349 6.82 15.64 -7.75
N GLY A 350 6.84 14.29 -7.76
CA GLY A 350 7.98 13.53 -8.24
C GLY A 350 8.28 13.77 -9.71
N PHE A 351 7.24 13.92 -10.54
CA PHE A 351 7.40 14.20 -11.96
C PHE A 351 8.12 15.54 -12.19
N VAL A 352 7.65 16.63 -11.57
CA VAL A 352 8.27 17.94 -11.73
C VAL A 352 9.68 18.00 -11.14
N ILE A 353 9.90 17.42 -9.95
CA ILE A 353 11.26 17.40 -9.37
C ILE A 353 12.21 16.61 -10.26
N GLY A 354 11.79 15.46 -10.77
CA GLY A 354 12.61 14.67 -11.69
C GLY A 354 12.94 15.45 -12.95
N ALA A 355 11.95 16.12 -13.55
CA ALA A 355 12.12 16.91 -14.77
C ALA A 355 13.10 18.08 -14.54
N VAL A 356 12.87 18.88 -13.50
CA VAL A 356 13.71 20.03 -13.17
C VAL A 356 15.14 19.58 -12.85
N MET A 357 15.31 18.54 -12.02
CA MET A 357 16.64 18.05 -11.69
C MET A 357 17.36 17.46 -12.90
N SER A 358 16.67 16.70 -13.75
CA SER A 358 17.28 16.14 -14.96
C SER A 358 17.67 17.22 -15.97
N SER A 359 16.80 18.21 -16.19
CA SER A 359 17.09 19.33 -17.09
C SER A 359 18.21 20.22 -16.57
N LEU A 360 18.30 20.44 -15.25
CA LEU A 360 19.42 21.19 -14.65
C LEU A 360 20.77 20.52 -14.92
N PHE A 361 20.85 19.19 -14.81
CA PHE A 361 22.08 18.46 -15.12
C PHE A 361 22.37 18.42 -16.63
N ALA A 362 21.33 18.27 -17.46
CA ALA A 362 21.44 18.25 -18.91
C ALA A 362 22.06 19.55 -19.45
N VAL A 363 21.59 20.72 -18.99
CA VAL A 363 22.06 22.02 -19.50
C VAL A 363 23.43 22.43 -18.95
N ASN A 364 23.71 22.16 -17.66
CA ASN A 364 24.89 22.73 -16.99
C ASN A 364 26.12 21.82 -16.93
N THR A 365 25.95 20.51 -17.11
CA THR A 365 27.03 19.53 -16.90
C THR A 365 26.95 18.40 -17.92
N ALA A 366 26.32 17.28 -17.54
CA ALA A 366 26.01 16.16 -18.41
C ALA A 366 24.76 15.48 -17.87
N TRP A 367 23.85 15.09 -18.75
CA TRP A 367 22.58 14.46 -18.39
C TRP A 367 22.78 13.15 -17.60
N GLU A 368 23.91 12.46 -17.73
CA GLU A 368 24.26 11.23 -17.01
C GLU A 368 24.23 11.41 -15.48
N TRP A 369 24.63 12.58 -14.99
CA TRP A 369 24.64 12.90 -13.56
C TRP A 369 23.26 12.85 -12.93
N SER A 370 22.20 13.12 -13.71
CA SER A 370 20.84 12.94 -13.23
C SER A 370 20.61 11.49 -12.79
N PHE A 371 21.17 10.50 -13.50
CA PHE A 371 21.01 9.07 -13.22
C PHE A 371 21.83 8.64 -12.01
N PHE A 372 23.04 9.19 -11.86
CA PHE A 372 23.86 8.96 -10.67
C PHE A 372 23.22 9.54 -9.40
N VAL A 373 22.65 10.75 -9.50
CA VAL A 373 21.94 11.37 -8.37
C VAL A 373 20.68 10.57 -8.03
N LEU A 374 19.88 10.16 -9.01
CA LEU A 374 18.71 9.32 -8.73
C LEU A 374 19.12 7.99 -8.09
N SER A 375 20.22 7.38 -8.53
CA SER A 375 20.78 6.18 -7.89
C SER A 375 21.10 6.43 -6.41
N ALA A 376 21.82 7.51 -6.09
CA ALA A 376 22.14 7.90 -4.72
C ALA A 376 20.87 8.15 -3.88
N VAL A 377 19.87 8.82 -4.45
CA VAL A 377 18.58 9.04 -3.80
C VAL A 377 17.87 7.71 -3.53
N CYS A 378 17.85 6.78 -4.47
CA CYS A 378 17.27 5.45 -4.30
C CYS A 378 17.98 4.62 -3.21
N VAL A 379 19.31 4.70 -3.11
CA VAL A 379 20.07 4.09 -2.00
C VAL A 379 19.71 4.72 -0.67
N SER A 380 19.64 6.06 -0.61
CA SER A 380 19.24 6.78 0.60
C SER A 380 17.81 6.42 1.01
N ALA A 381 16.90 6.27 0.04
CA ALA A 381 15.53 5.85 0.25
C ALA A 381 15.46 4.41 0.79
N ALA A 382 16.28 3.49 0.29
CA ALA A 382 16.40 2.14 0.81
C ALA A 382 16.90 2.13 2.26
N GLY A 383 17.93 2.93 2.58
CA GLY A 383 18.45 3.11 3.93
C GLY A 383 17.42 3.69 4.91
N LEU A 384 16.75 4.78 4.51
CA LEU A 384 15.65 5.38 5.27
C LEU A 384 14.50 4.41 5.48
N SER A 385 14.13 3.64 4.44
CA SER A 385 13.11 2.60 4.52
C SER A 385 13.49 1.50 5.51
N ALA A 386 14.77 1.11 5.56
CA ALA A 386 15.27 0.14 6.51
C ALA A 386 15.17 0.63 7.97
N LEU A 387 15.42 1.92 8.21
CA LEU A 387 15.39 2.55 9.54
C LEU A 387 13.97 2.89 10.02
N VAL A 388 13.15 3.45 9.14
CA VAL A 388 11.88 4.11 9.50
C VAL A 388 10.69 3.14 9.45
N LEU A 389 10.70 2.14 8.56
CA LEU A 389 9.56 1.23 8.42
C LEU A 389 9.54 0.22 9.57
N PRO A 390 8.40 0.06 10.27
CA PRO A 390 8.29 -0.96 11.31
C PRO A 390 8.41 -2.36 10.68
N ARG A 391 9.12 -3.27 11.35
CA ARG A 391 9.10 -4.69 11.00
C ARG A 391 7.73 -5.23 11.42
N ARG A 392 6.91 -5.60 10.44
CA ARG A 392 5.72 -6.42 10.68
C ARG A 392 6.02 -7.82 10.21
N ASP A 393 5.63 -8.80 11.01
CA ASP A 393 5.78 -10.20 10.63
C ASP A 393 4.93 -10.45 9.37
N PRO A 394 5.48 -11.12 8.35
CA PRO A 394 4.70 -11.52 7.20
C PRO A 394 3.50 -12.35 7.69
N ARG A 395 2.35 -12.17 7.03
CA ARG A 395 1.13 -12.91 7.38
C ARG A 395 1.50 -14.40 7.33
N LYS A 396 1.32 -15.14 8.43
CA LYS A 396 1.63 -16.58 8.48
C LYS A 396 0.71 -17.28 7.47
N LEU A 397 1.26 -17.57 6.29
CA LEU A 397 0.55 -18.30 5.25
C LEU A 397 0.31 -19.74 5.75
N ARG A 398 -0.87 -20.29 5.44
CA ARG A 398 -1.24 -21.66 5.80
C ARG A 398 -0.14 -22.61 5.28
N SER A 399 0.44 -23.38 6.20
CA SER A 399 1.51 -24.34 5.92
C SER A 399 0.98 -25.42 4.97
N GLY A 400 1.59 -25.60 3.79
CA GLY A 400 1.22 -26.67 2.86
C GLY A 400 1.52 -26.39 1.38
N ASN A 401 1.29 -25.17 0.88
CA ASN A 401 1.46 -24.89 -0.56
C ASN A 401 2.88 -24.38 -0.89
N SER A 402 3.46 -24.93 -1.96
CA SER A 402 4.72 -24.51 -2.59
C SER A 402 4.68 -23.02 -2.95
N ILE A 403 5.81 -22.30 -2.82
CA ILE A 403 5.94 -20.87 -3.20
C ILE A 403 5.46 -20.63 -4.63
N TRP A 404 5.71 -21.60 -5.51
CA TRP A 404 5.34 -21.59 -6.92
C TRP A 404 3.82 -21.53 -7.14
N MET A 405 3.04 -22.21 -6.29
CA MET A 405 1.57 -22.22 -6.34
C MET A 405 0.94 -21.01 -5.61
N LYS A 406 1.75 -20.26 -4.86
CA LYS A 406 1.33 -19.05 -4.14
C LYS A 406 1.58 -17.78 -4.95
N LEU A 407 2.57 -17.79 -5.84
CA LEU A 407 2.90 -16.67 -6.73
C LEU A 407 2.19 -16.74 -8.08
N ASP A 408 1.50 -17.84 -8.39
CA ASP A 408 0.90 -18.10 -9.72
C ASP A 408 1.88 -17.77 -10.87
N ILE A 409 3.02 -18.45 -10.86
CA ILE A 409 4.12 -18.14 -11.79
C ILE A 409 3.71 -18.37 -13.25
N SER A 410 2.80 -19.31 -13.53
CA SER A 410 2.22 -19.47 -14.86
C SER A 410 1.41 -18.25 -15.27
N GLY A 411 0.56 -17.71 -14.38
CA GLY A 411 -0.15 -16.46 -14.61
C GLY A 411 0.81 -15.28 -14.85
N ILE A 412 1.86 -15.14 -14.02
CA ILE A 412 2.87 -14.09 -14.19
C ILE A 412 3.55 -14.19 -15.56
N LEU A 413 4.02 -15.39 -15.94
CA LEU A 413 4.74 -15.58 -17.20
C LEU A 413 3.85 -15.34 -18.41
N LEU A 414 2.61 -15.84 -18.40
CA LEU A 414 1.66 -15.64 -19.50
C LEU A 414 1.29 -14.17 -19.65
N GLY A 415 0.91 -13.50 -18.54
CA GLY A 415 0.53 -12.10 -18.55
C GLY A 415 1.69 -11.18 -18.90
N ALA A 416 2.88 -11.43 -18.33
CA ALA A 416 4.07 -10.63 -18.62
C ALA A 416 4.52 -10.76 -20.07
N THR A 417 4.60 -12.00 -20.59
CA THR A 417 5.00 -12.24 -21.97
C THR A 417 3.99 -11.64 -22.94
N GLY A 418 2.69 -11.82 -22.70
CA GLY A 418 1.63 -11.25 -23.54
C GLY A 418 1.66 -9.72 -23.60
N LEU A 419 1.78 -9.06 -22.44
CA LEU A 419 1.87 -7.59 -22.36
C LEU A 419 3.17 -7.04 -22.97
N VAL A 420 4.31 -7.70 -22.77
CA VAL A 420 5.59 -7.31 -23.39
C VAL A 420 5.50 -7.40 -24.90
N LEU A 421 4.99 -8.51 -25.45
CA LEU A 421 4.88 -8.71 -26.90
C LEU A 421 3.89 -7.73 -27.53
N PHE A 422 2.74 -7.51 -26.90
CA PHE A 422 1.75 -6.53 -27.34
C PHE A 422 2.35 -5.11 -27.34
N SER A 423 2.96 -4.71 -26.23
CA SER A 423 3.55 -3.37 -26.09
C SER A 423 4.71 -3.17 -27.06
N PHE A 424 5.52 -4.20 -27.29
CA PHE A 424 6.62 -4.14 -28.25
C PHE A 424 6.11 -3.95 -29.67
N ALA A 425 5.16 -4.77 -30.12
CA ALA A 425 4.55 -4.63 -31.44
C ALA A 425 3.91 -3.25 -31.62
N TRP A 426 3.20 -2.76 -30.60
CA TRP A 426 2.51 -1.47 -30.66
C TRP A 426 3.47 -0.26 -30.73
N ASN A 427 4.58 -0.29 -29.97
CA ASN A 427 5.57 0.80 -29.98
C ASN A 427 6.48 0.75 -31.23
N GLN A 428 6.73 -0.42 -31.79
CA GLN A 428 7.56 -0.59 -33.00
C GLN A 428 6.79 -0.36 -34.30
N ALA A 429 5.46 -0.57 -34.30
CA ALA A 429 4.64 -0.43 -35.50
C ALA A 429 4.75 0.93 -36.23
N PRO A 430 4.83 2.10 -35.54
CA PRO A 430 5.00 3.39 -36.20
C PRO A 430 6.35 3.56 -36.90
N GLU A 431 7.40 2.86 -36.47
CA GLU A 431 8.75 2.97 -37.02
C GLU A 431 8.96 2.02 -38.20
N VAL A 432 8.71 0.72 -37.99
CA VAL A 432 9.01 -0.32 -38.98
C VAL A 432 7.87 -0.50 -39.97
N GLY A 433 6.73 0.14 -39.68
CA GLY A 433 5.52 0.14 -40.48
C GLY A 433 4.70 -1.13 -40.29
N TRP A 434 3.38 -0.98 -40.32
CA TRP A 434 2.43 -2.09 -40.20
C TRP A 434 2.61 -3.17 -41.26
N ARG A 435 3.26 -2.89 -42.39
CA ARG A 435 3.49 -3.87 -43.46
C ARG A 435 4.51 -4.96 -43.11
N THR A 436 5.26 -4.80 -42.03
CA THR A 436 6.23 -5.81 -41.59
C THR A 436 5.54 -7.03 -40.96
N PRO A 437 5.77 -8.26 -41.47
CA PRO A 437 5.05 -9.45 -41.01
C PRO A 437 5.22 -9.74 -39.52
N TYR A 438 6.43 -9.52 -38.98
CA TYR A 438 6.73 -9.84 -37.59
C TYR A 438 5.88 -9.01 -36.60
N THR A 439 5.48 -7.79 -36.96
CA THR A 439 4.62 -6.93 -36.14
C THR A 439 3.25 -7.57 -35.91
N TYR A 440 2.64 -8.13 -36.96
CA TYR A 440 1.37 -8.86 -36.85
C TYR A 440 1.51 -10.15 -36.03
N PHE A 441 2.58 -10.91 -36.26
CA PHE A 441 2.81 -12.15 -35.50
C PHE A 441 3.01 -11.87 -34.01
N LEU A 442 3.83 -10.88 -33.64
CA LEU A 442 4.03 -10.50 -32.24
C LEU A 442 2.75 -9.99 -31.59
N LEU A 443 1.94 -9.22 -32.33
CA LEU A 443 0.65 -8.73 -31.84
C LEU A 443 -0.34 -9.90 -31.61
N LEU A 444 -0.46 -10.81 -32.57
CA LEU A 444 -1.34 -11.98 -32.49
C LEU A 444 -0.92 -12.89 -31.33
N ILE A 445 0.37 -13.21 -31.24
CA ILE A 445 0.92 -14.03 -30.15
C ILE A 445 0.69 -13.32 -28.81
N GLY A 446 0.94 -12.01 -28.72
CA GLY A 446 0.65 -11.22 -27.52
C GLY A 446 -0.80 -11.34 -27.06
N ILE A 447 -1.75 -11.19 -27.98
CA ILE A 447 -3.19 -11.36 -27.70
C ILE A 447 -3.50 -12.79 -27.24
N LEU A 448 -2.91 -13.81 -27.87
CA LEU A 448 -3.09 -15.22 -27.46
C LEU A 448 -2.55 -15.48 -26.06
N PHE A 449 -1.39 -14.92 -25.70
CA PHE A 449 -0.84 -15.03 -24.35
C PHE A 449 -1.70 -14.31 -23.30
N ILE A 450 -2.27 -13.14 -23.64
CA ILE A 450 -3.21 -12.43 -22.77
C ILE A 450 -4.49 -13.25 -22.58
N ALA A 451 -5.04 -13.85 -23.66
CA ALA A 451 -6.21 -14.73 -23.56
C ALA A 451 -5.91 -15.98 -22.72
N ALA A 452 -4.73 -16.59 -22.92
CA ALA A 452 -4.27 -17.72 -22.13
C ALA A 452 -4.07 -17.36 -20.65
N PHE A 453 -3.63 -16.13 -20.35
CA PHE A 453 -3.54 -15.61 -18.99
C PHE A 453 -4.93 -15.57 -18.33
N PHE A 454 -5.95 -14.99 -18.97
CA PHE A 454 -7.31 -14.97 -18.42
C PHE A 454 -7.88 -16.38 -18.23
N TYR A 455 -7.59 -17.29 -19.15
CA TYR A 455 -7.97 -18.69 -19.00
C TYR A 455 -7.30 -19.35 -17.78
N ASN A 456 -5.97 -19.21 -17.64
CA ASN A 456 -5.22 -19.72 -16.49
C ASN A 456 -5.75 -19.14 -15.17
N GLU A 457 -6.08 -17.85 -15.16
CA GLU A 457 -6.61 -17.14 -14.00
C GLU A 457 -7.94 -17.72 -13.48
N THR A 458 -8.78 -18.22 -14.39
CA THR A 458 -10.03 -18.90 -14.01
C THR A 458 -9.82 -20.32 -13.47
N ALA A 459 -8.69 -20.95 -13.81
CA ALA A 459 -8.36 -22.33 -13.45
C ALA A 459 -7.51 -22.45 -12.16
N VAL A 460 -6.73 -21.43 -11.81
CA VAL A 460 -5.81 -21.47 -10.67
C VAL A 460 -6.50 -21.22 -9.32
N THR A 461 -6.03 -21.89 -8.27
CA THR A 461 -6.59 -21.84 -6.91
C THR A 461 -6.28 -20.54 -6.16
N ASN A 462 -5.19 -19.85 -6.50
CA ASN A 462 -4.81 -18.53 -5.97
C ASN A 462 -4.62 -17.54 -7.11
N PRO A 463 -5.70 -16.98 -7.67
CA PRO A 463 -5.59 -16.01 -8.74
C PRO A 463 -4.89 -14.70 -8.30
N LEU A 464 -4.03 -14.18 -9.16
CA LEU A 464 -3.46 -12.83 -9.14
C LEU A 464 -4.55 -11.75 -9.19
N LEU A 465 -5.53 -11.90 -10.07
CA LEU A 465 -6.69 -11.04 -10.28
C LEU A 465 -7.97 -11.74 -9.79
N PRO A 466 -8.76 -11.14 -8.90
CA PRO A 466 -10.03 -11.72 -8.50
C PRO A 466 -11.08 -11.59 -9.62
N VAL A 467 -10.99 -12.41 -10.67
CA VAL A 467 -11.88 -12.39 -11.85
C VAL A 467 -13.36 -12.53 -11.46
N ARG A 468 -13.64 -13.16 -10.32
CA ARG A 468 -14.98 -13.32 -9.75
C ARG A 468 -15.63 -12.00 -9.29
N MET A 469 -14.84 -10.93 -9.11
CA MET A 469 -15.33 -9.60 -8.74
C MET A 469 -15.47 -8.66 -9.95
N MET A 470 -15.17 -9.13 -11.16
CA MET A 470 -15.23 -8.36 -12.40
C MET A 470 -16.68 -8.28 -12.91
N ASN A 471 -17.44 -7.30 -12.40
CA ASN A 471 -18.76 -6.94 -12.93
C ASN A 471 -18.62 -5.89 -14.05
N SER A 472 -19.66 -5.69 -14.86
CA SER A 472 -19.67 -4.68 -15.95
C SER A 472 -19.30 -3.28 -15.44
N SER A 473 -19.81 -2.88 -14.27
CA SER A 473 -19.49 -1.60 -13.63
C SER A 473 -18.02 -1.52 -13.20
N THR A 474 -17.49 -2.58 -12.57
CA THR A 474 -16.07 -2.67 -12.17
C THR A 474 -15.15 -2.59 -13.38
N ASN A 475 -15.48 -3.30 -14.45
CA ASN A 475 -14.70 -3.33 -15.69
C ASN A 475 -14.70 -1.97 -16.39
N LEU A 476 -15.84 -1.26 -16.42
CA LEU A 476 -15.93 0.09 -16.97
C LEU A 476 -15.03 1.05 -16.18
N VAL A 477 -15.10 1.02 -14.84
CA VAL A 477 -14.27 1.87 -13.98
C VAL A 477 -12.78 1.58 -14.19
N LEU A 478 -12.37 0.30 -14.21
CA LEU A 478 -10.98 -0.11 -14.48
C LEU A 478 -10.52 0.35 -15.87
N GLY A 479 -11.38 0.20 -16.89
CA GLY A 479 -11.12 0.67 -18.25
C GLY A 479 -10.92 2.18 -18.31
N CYS A 480 -11.75 2.96 -17.62
CA CYS A 480 -11.57 4.40 -17.57
C CYS A 480 -10.33 4.84 -16.77
N ILE A 481 -9.95 4.14 -15.69
CA ILE A 481 -8.70 4.40 -14.96
C ILE A 481 -7.50 4.15 -15.88
N ALA A 482 -7.51 3.04 -16.62
CA ALA A 482 -6.48 2.70 -17.59
C ALA A 482 -6.38 3.77 -18.71
N ALA A 483 -7.53 4.17 -19.28
CA ALA A 483 -7.59 5.20 -20.31
C ALA A 483 -7.10 6.57 -19.79
N GLY A 484 -7.50 6.96 -18.58
CA GLY A 484 -7.05 8.21 -17.96
C GLY A 484 -5.54 8.24 -17.73
N TRP A 485 -4.96 7.13 -17.27
CA TRP A 485 -3.51 7.01 -17.12
C TRP A 485 -2.77 6.99 -18.45
N GLY A 486 -3.29 6.27 -19.45
CA GLY A 486 -2.73 6.25 -20.79
C GLY A 486 -2.71 7.65 -21.41
N CYS A 487 -3.82 8.38 -21.29
CA CYS A 487 -3.96 9.76 -21.76
C CYS A 487 -2.93 10.69 -21.08
N PHE A 488 -2.73 10.57 -19.76
CA PHE A 488 -1.74 11.39 -19.05
C PHE A 488 -0.31 11.16 -19.54
N ILE A 489 0.11 9.90 -19.73
CA ILE A 489 1.48 9.59 -20.18
C ILE A 489 1.70 10.12 -21.60
N ILE A 490 0.72 9.92 -22.48
CA ILE A 490 0.75 10.43 -23.86
C ILE A 490 0.81 11.96 -23.85
N TRP A 491 -0.07 12.61 -23.10
CA TRP A 491 -0.09 14.06 -22.95
C TRP A 491 1.25 14.59 -22.42
N ALA A 492 1.81 13.98 -21.38
CA ALA A 492 3.08 14.40 -20.81
C ALA A 492 4.23 14.28 -21.82
N PHE A 493 4.35 13.13 -22.50
CA PHE A 493 5.39 12.91 -23.50
C PHE A 493 5.28 13.91 -24.67
N TYR A 494 4.11 14.01 -25.30
CA TYR A 494 3.93 14.91 -26.45
C TYR A 494 3.96 16.39 -26.07
N SER A 495 3.55 16.77 -24.86
CA SER A 495 3.62 18.17 -24.45
C SER A 495 5.06 18.64 -24.22
N PHE A 496 5.93 17.78 -23.68
CA PHE A 496 7.39 18.05 -23.61
C PHE A 496 7.99 18.15 -25.01
N GLN A 497 7.72 17.18 -25.87
CA GLN A 497 8.21 17.19 -27.26
C GLN A 497 7.70 18.41 -28.04
N PHE A 498 6.45 18.84 -27.82
CA PHE A 498 5.90 20.04 -28.46
C PHE A 498 6.66 21.30 -28.04
N VAL A 499 6.93 21.49 -26.75
CA VAL A 499 7.64 22.71 -26.31
C VAL A 499 9.13 22.68 -26.67
N GLU A 500 9.77 21.52 -26.68
CA GLU A 500 11.18 21.40 -27.02
C GLU A 500 11.42 21.46 -28.54
N ILE A 501 10.65 20.74 -29.35
CA ILE A 501 10.85 20.67 -30.81
C ILE A 501 10.18 21.83 -31.56
N LEU A 502 8.93 22.18 -31.21
CA LEU A 502 8.15 23.14 -32.00
C LEU A 502 8.23 24.58 -31.47
N ARG A 503 8.65 24.77 -30.21
CA ARG A 503 8.87 26.09 -29.63
C ARG A 503 10.34 26.39 -29.35
N ASP A 504 11.24 25.44 -29.64
CA ASP A 504 12.68 25.56 -29.42
C ASP A 504 13.02 25.94 -27.96
N TRP A 505 12.25 25.43 -27.00
CA TRP A 505 12.55 25.66 -25.59
C TRP A 505 13.67 24.75 -25.12
N ASP A 506 14.62 25.33 -24.38
CA ASP A 506 15.59 24.55 -23.63
C ASP A 506 14.88 23.64 -22.61
N CYS A 507 15.45 22.46 -22.34
CA CYS A 507 14.93 21.45 -21.42
C CYS A 507 14.60 22.04 -20.05
N LEU A 508 15.41 23.01 -19.58
CA LEU A 508 15.20 23.67 -18.29
C LEU A 508 13.97 24.59 -18.32
N LEU A 509 13.76 25.32 -19.40
CA LEU A 509 12.59 26.18 -19.60
C LEU A 509 11.32 25.34 -19.77
N ALA A 510 11.40 24.22 -20.50
CA ALA A 510 10.34 23.23 -20.59
C ALA A 510 9.94 22.74 -19.19
N SER A 511 10.88 22.23 -18.42
CA SER A 511 10.64 21.78 -17.04
C SER A 511 10.08 22.86 -16.13
N ALA A 512 10.55 24.11 -16.24
CA ALA A 512 9.99 25.25 -15.51
C ALA A 512 8.51 25.51 -15.87
N GLY A 513 8.16 25.37 -17.15
CA GLY A 513 6.79 25.48 -17.65
C GLY A 513 5.84 24.41 -17.09
N PHE A 514 6.35 23.25 -16.67
CA PHE A 514 5.55 22.18 -16.04
C PHE A 514 5.46 22.28 -14.51
N VAL A 515 6.14 23.23 -13.85
CA VAL A 515 6.06 23.40 -12.39
C VAL A 515 4.62 23.58 -11.87
N PRO A 516 3.70 24.31 -12.54
CA PRO A 516 2.31 24.42 -12.11
C PRO A 516 1.60 23.08 -11.95
N LEU A 517 2.01 22.05 -12.70
CA LEU A 517 1.46 20.69 -12.61
C LEU A 517 1.65 20.09 -11.21
N ALA A 518 2.80 20.32 -10.57
CA ALA A 518 3.03 19.87 -9.19
C ALA A 518 2.18 20.63 -8.19
N ILE A 519 2.09 21.96 -8.34
CA ILE A 519 1.34 22.83 -7.43
C ILE A 519 -0.15 22.48 -7.47
N VAL A 520 -0.74 22.46 -8.67
CA VAL A 520 -2.15 22.11 -8.84
C VAL A 520 -2.39 20.66 -8.48
N GLY A 521 -1.47 19.76 -8.81
CA GLY A 521 -1.54 18.38 -8.34
C GLY A 521 -1.68 18.29 -6.83
N ILE A 522 -0.78 18.92 -6.06
CA ILE A 522 -0.84 18.89 -4.60
C ILE A 522 -2.14 19.53 -4.09
N ALA A 523 -2.52 20.69 -4.63
CA ALA A 523 -3.76 21.38 -4.26
C ALA A 523 -5.00 20.49 -4.50
N ALA A 524 -5.06 19.83 -5.65
CA ALA A 524 -6.15 18.93 -6.03
C ALA A 524 -6.21 17.68 -5.16
N ALA A 525 -5.07 17.15 -4.70
CA ALA A 525 -5.07 16.04 -3.75
C ALA A 525 -5.64 16.44 -2.39
N VAL A 526 -5.34 17.65 -1.92
CA VAL A 526 -5.89 18.19 -0.68
C VAL A 526 -7.38 18.46 -0.84
N LEU A 527 -7.78 19.12 -1.94
CA LEU A 527 -9.17 19.43 -2.24
C LEU A 527 -10.02 18.15 -2.34
N LEU A 528 -9.50 17.10 -2.98
CA LEU A 528 -10.17 15.81 -3.05
C LEU A 528 -10.38 15.19 -1.67
N ALA A 529 -9.40 15.31 -0.75
CA ALA A 529 -9.54 14.81 0.61
C ALA A 529 -10.71 15.48 1.38
N TYR A 530 -11.07 16.71 1.01
CA TYR A 530 -12.22 17.43 1.55
C TYR A 530 -13.52 17.18 0.77
N LEU A 531 -13.47 17.06 -0.57
CA LEU A 531 -14.66 16.86 -1.41
C LEU A 531 -15.29 15.47 -1.25
N LEU A 532 -14.50 14.46 -0.89
CA LEU A 532 -14.99 13.09 -0.72
C LEU A 532 -15.97 12.91 0.44
N SER A 533 -16.18 13.94 1.28
CA SER A 533 -17.21 13.90 2.33
C SER A 533 -18.62 14.26 1.85
N GLY A 534 -18.84 14.60 0.57
CA GLY A 534 -20.17 15.05 0.11
C GLY A 534 -20.55 14.84 -1.35
N VAL A 535 -19.64 14.44 -2.24
CA VAL A 535 -19.94 14.24 -3.68
C VAL A 535 -19.88 12.76 -4.04
N GLU A 536 -20.86 12.28 -4.80
CA GLU A 536 -20.84 10.92 -5.35
C GLU A 536 -19.61 10.70 -6.24
N VAL A 537 -18.93 9.57 -6.04
CA VAL A 537 -17.63 9.23 -6.67
C VAL A 537 -17.70 9.31 -8.20
N TYR A 538 -18.84 9.03 -8.81
CA TYR A 538 -19.07 9.10 -10.25
C TYR A 538 -18.86 10.52 -10.82
N TRP A 539 -19.42 11.56 -10.19
CA TRP A 539 -19.31 12.93 -10.71
C TRP A 539 -17.88 13.47 -10.62
N ALA A 540 -17.17 13.10 -9.56
CA ALA A 540 -15.76 13.43 -9.42
C ALA A 540 -14.95 12.81 -10.56
N PHE A 541 -15.27 11.58 -10.94
CA PHE A 541 -14.62 10.82 -12.01
C PHE A 541 -14.91 11.38 -13.42
N VAL A 542 -16.16 11.76 -13.70
CA VAL A 542 -16.53 12.42 -14.96
C VAL A 542 -15.82 13.78 -15.07
N GLY A 543 -15.86 14.58 -14.01
CA GLY A 543 -15.19 15.88 -13.99
C GLY A 543 -13.68 15.77 -14.25
N SER A 544 -13.04 14.69 -13.79
CA SER A 544 -11.62 14.49 -14.00
C SER A 544 -11.28 14.06 -15.43
N LEU A 545 -12.07 13.17 -16.03
CA LEU A 545 -11.90 12.84 -17.46
C LEU A 545 -12.14 14.04 -18.37
N MET A 546 -13.14 14.87 -18.05
CA MET A 546 -13.41 16.11 -18.80
C MET A 546 -12.28 17.13 -18.66
N ALA A 547 -11.70 17.28 -17.46
CA ALA A 547 -10.53 18.14 -17.26
C ALA A 547 -9.32 17.67 -18.09
N PHE A 548 -9.10 16.36 -18.18
CA PHE A 548 -8.05 15.78 -19.03
C PHE A 548 -8.30 15.97 -20.52
N LEU A 549 -9.54 15.78 -20.95
CA LEU A 549 -9.95 16.03 -22.33
C LEU A 549 -9.66 17.49 -22.70
N LEU A 550 -10.08 18.42 -21.85
CA LEU A 550 -9.85 19.85 -22.08
C LEU A 550 -8.35 20.20 -22.08
N ALA A 551 -7.57 19.64 -21.16
CA ALA A 551 -6.11 19.81 -21.14
C ALA A 551 -5.46 19.32 -22.46
N SER A 552 -5.89 18.16 -22.95
CA SER A 552 -5.37 17.55 -24.18
C SER A 552 -5.77 18.36 -25.41
N VAL A 553 -7.03 18.83 -25.48
CA VAL A 553 -7.53 19.68 -26.58
C VAL A 553 -6.79 21.02 -26.61
N LEU A 554 -6.57 21.64 -25.46
CA LEU A 554 -5.82 22.90 -25.37
C LEU A 554 -4.39 22.75 -25.89
N MET A 555 -3.71 21.63 -25.58
CA MET A 555 -2.39 21.40 -26.15
C MET A 555 -2.44 21.06 -27.64
N ALA A 556 -3.39 20.23 -28.07
CA ALA A 556 -3.52 19.87 -29.48
C ALA A 556 -3.84 21.08 -30.38
N THR A 557 -4.53 22.09 -29.85
CA THR A 557 -4.92 23.31 -30.58
C THR A 557 -3.96 24.48 -30.37
N SER A 558 -2.88 24.32 -29.60
CA SER A 558 -1.96 25.42 -29.29
C SER A 558 -1.10 25.77 -30.51
N PRO A 559 -1.14 27.02 -31.00
CA PRO A 559 -0.23 27.48 -32.03
C PRO A 559 1.22 27.48 -31.53
N THR A 560 2.16 27.28 -32.45
CA THR A 560 3.60 27.21 -32.14
C THR A 560 4.14 28.52 -31.57
N SER A 561 3.74 29.67 -32.14
CA SER A 561 4.17 31.01 -31.70
C SER A 561 3.37 31.60 -30.52
N GLN A 562 2.43 30.85 -29.94
CA GLN A 562 1.58 31.35 -28.86
C GLN A 562 2.35 31.50 -27.53
N THR A 563 2.02 32.54 -26.76
CA THR A 563 2.57 32.73 -25.41
C THR A 563 2.22 31.57 -24.47
N TYR A 564 3.16 31.17 -23.62
CA TYR A 564 2.99 30.11 -22.60
C TYR A 564 1.70 30.26 -21.77
N TRP A 565 1.39 31.48 -21.33
CA TRP A 565 0.28 31.79 -20.42
C TRP A 565 -1.12 31.52 -20.98
N ALA A 566 -1.24 31.28 -22.28
CA ALA A 566 -2.50 30.92 -22.91
C ALA A 566 -2.75 29.40 -22.77
N ASN A 567 -2.67 28.63 -23.86
CA ASN A 567 -3.12 27.24 -23.86
C ASN A 567 -2.23 26.32 -23.01
N THR A 568 -0.91 26.51 -23.04
CA THR A 568 0.05 25.60 -22.37
C THR A 568 -0.05 25.69 -20.85
N PHE A 569 -0.10 26.89 -20.29
CA PHE A 569 -0.28 27.08 -18.86
C PHE A 569 -1.63 26.52 -18.40
N VAL A 570 -2.73 26.84 -19.08
CA VAL A 570 -4.07 26.35 -18.73
C VAL A 570 -4.16 24.83 -18.84
N SER A 571 -3.55 24.23 -19.87
CA SER A 571 -3.45 22.78 -19.99
C SER A 571 -2.71 22.15 -18.80
N ASN A 572 -1.59 22.74 -18.38
CA ASN A 572 -0.81 22.29 -17.22
C ASN A 572 -1.57 22.44 -15.89
N LEU A 573 -2.51 23.38 -15.78
CA LEU A 573 -3.39 23.48 -14.62
C LEU A 573 -4.47 22.37 -14.62
N LEU A 574 -5.04 22.06 -15.79
CA LEU A 574 -6.16 21.12 -15.90
C LEU A 574 -5.73 19.65 -15.87
N ALA A 575 -4.59 19.31 -16.49
CA ALA A 575 -4.08 17.94 -16.56
C ALA A 575 -3.99 17.23 -15.18
N PRO A 576 -3.41 17.82 -14.11
CA PRO A 576 -3.33 17.14 -12.82
C PRO A 576 -4.68 16.98 -12.10
N LEU A 577 -5.69 17.80 -12.43
CA LEU A 577 -7.05 17.65 -11.89
C LEU A 577 -7.70 16.36 -12.39
N GLY A 578 -7.40 16.00 -13.64
CA GLY A 578 -8.00 14.84 -14.27
C GLY A 578 -7.58 13.48 -13.71
N MET A 579 -6.45 13.40 -13.03
CA MET A 579 -5.87 12.14 -12.54
C MET A 579 -6.33 11.76 -11.13
N LYS A 580 -6.78 12.74 -10.34
CA LYS A 580 -6.88 12.53 -8.88
C LYS A 580 -8.22 12.03 -8.43
N ASN A 581 -9.29 12.45 -9.07
CA ASN A 581 -10.62 12.00 -8.68
C ASN A 581 -10.87 10.52 -9.02
N THR A 582 -9.99 9.90 -9.82
CA THR A 582 -10.08 8.48 -10.18
C THR A 582 -9.52 7.53 -9.12
N LYS A 583 -8.70 8.00 -8.18
CA LYS A 583 -8.06 7.20 -7.11
C LYS A 583 -8.78 7.23 -5.77
N ALA A 584 -9.92 7.90 -5.68
CA ALA A 584 -10.66 8.09 -4.44
C ALA A 584 -11.38 6.83 -3.94
N SER A 585 -11.49 5.77 -4.74
CA SER A 585 -12.39 4.66 -4.46
C SER A 585 -11.82 3.37 -3.82
N PRO A 586 -10.61 3.24 -3.24
CA PRO A 586 -10.27 2.00 -2.51
C PRO A 586 -11.21 1.73 -1.32
N VAL A 587 -11.87 2.77 -0.80
CA VAL A 587 -12.78 2.70 0.35
C VAL A 587 -14.16 2.13 -0.02
N ALA A 588 -14.51 2.10 -1.30
CA ALA A 588 -15.77 1.52 -1.78
C ALA A 588 -15.66 0.01 -2.13
N TRP A 589 -14.48 -0.58 -1.96
CA TRP A 589 -14.21 -2.00 -2.29
C TRP A 589 -13.96 -2.87 -1.05
N SER A 590 -14.34 -2.41 0.13
CA SER A 590 -14.50 -3.19 1.36
C SER A 590 -15.79 -2.77 2.02
#